data_AF-A0A401TDZ3-F1
#
_entry.id   AF-A0A401TDZ3-F1
#
_cell.length_a   1.000
_cell.length_b   1.000
_cell.length_c   1.000
_cell.angle_alpha   90.00
_cell.angle_beta   90.00
_cell.angle_gamma   90.00
#
_symmetry.space_group_name_H-M   'P 1'
#
loop_
_entity.id
_entity.type
_entity.pdbx_description
1 polymer ?
#
loop_
_entity_poly.entity_id
_entity_poly.type
_entity_poly.pdbx_seq_one_letter_code
_entity_poly.pdbx_strand_id
1 'polypeptide(L)'
;TDPSPVTSLSVVNRTTESLTINWTGPNDPRVDEYTYNITVTSYTGSSIGTYCTGPGQYVFQVHGLEPGLRYSLTVMAVTPEGTLSDPKTTGGTTNPSPITSLSVVNRTTESLTINWTVPNDPRISEYIYNITVANYTGFLIGTYCTGPVEDVFQVHGLEPGLRYNLTVMAVTPEGTLSD
;
A
#
# COMPACT_ATOMS: atom_id res chain seq x y z
N THR A 1 -17.23 -32.49 -10.46
CA THR A 1 -17.93 -31.28 -9.99
C THR A 1 -16.89 -30.22 -9.76
N ASP A 2 -17.28 -28.96 -9.80
CA ASP A 2 -16.34 -27.86 -9.58
C ASP A 2 -15.90 -27.82 -8.10
N PRO A 3 -14.64 -27.44 -7.80
CA PRO A 3 -14.16 -27.30 -6.43
C PRO A 3 -14.81 -26.09 -5.74
N SER A 4 -14.86 -26.11 -4.41
CA SER A 4 -15.31 -24.97 -3.63
C SER A 4 -14.33 -23.78 -3.76
N PRO A 5 -14.81 -22.52 -3.66
CA PRO A 5 -13.93 -21.36 -3.72
C PRO A 5 -13.06 -21.22 -2.47
N VAL A 6 -11.96 -20.49 -2.60
CA VAL A 6 -11.12 -20.10 -1.45
C VAL A 6 -11.90 -19.19 -0.50
N THR A 7 -11.50 -19.20 0.78
CA THR A 7 -12.09 -18.36 1.82
C THR A 7 -11.07 -17.39 2.41
N SER A 8 -11.53 -16.39 3.15
CA SER A 8 -10.66 -15.44 3.87
C SER A 8 -9.59 -14.73 3.01
N LEU A 9 -9.85 -14.53 1.71
CA LEU A 9 -8.93 -13.84 0.81
C LEU A 9 -8.73 -12.39 1.26
N SER A 10 -7.49 -12.01 1.57
CA SER A 10 -7.14 -10.67 2.03
C SER A 10 -5.75 -10.23 1.58
N VAL A 11 -5.51 -8.92 1.55
CA VAL A 11 -4.17 -8.35 1.34
C VAL A 11 -3.50 -8.19 2.69
N VAL A 12 -2.37 -8.86 2.90
CA VAL A 12 -1.64 -8.92 4.18
C VAL A 12 -0.39 -8.06 4.22
N ASN A 13 0.18 -7.71 3.06
CA ASN A 13 1.32 -6.82 2.97
C ASN A 13 1.29 -5.99 1.69
N ARG A 14 1.90 -4.81 1.74
CA ARG A 14 1.94 -3.82 0.65
C ARG A 14 3.32 -3.19 0.60
N THR A 15 3.81 -2.96 -0.61
CA THR A 15 4.96 -2.08 -0.87
C THR A 15 4.59 -1.13 -2.00
N THR A 16 5.52 -0.27 -2.39
CA THR A 16 5.37 0.60 -3.57
C THR A 16 5.08 -0.16 -4.86
N GLU A 17 5.62 -1.38 -5.01
CA GLU A 17 5.56 -2.15 -6.27
C GLU A 17 4.99 -3.57 -6.10
N SER A 18 4.43 -3.89 -4.93
CA SER A 18 3.90 -5.23 -4.68
C SER A 18 2.74 -5.29 -3.70
N LEU A 19 1.91 -6.31 -3.87
CA LEU A 19 0.84 -6.68 -2.95
C LEU A 19 0.96 -8.15 -2.61
N THR A 20 0.93 -8.46 -1.31
CA THR A 20 0.89 -9.85 -0.83
C THR A 20 -0.52 -10.18 -0.40
N ILE A 21 -1.10 -11.22 -1.00
CA ILE A 21 -2.40 -11.76 -0.63
C ILE A 21 -2.25 -13.11 0.08
N ASN A 22 -3.16 -13.39 0.99
CA ASN A 22 -3.35 -14.71 1.58
C ASN A 22 -4.80 -15.16 1.43
N TRP A 23 -5.02 -16.46 1.52
CA TRP A 23 -6.35 -17.05 1.57
C TRP A 23 -6.32 -18.33 2.41
N THR A 24 -7.48 -18.93 2.60
CA THR A 24 -7.64 -20.27 3.17
C THR A 24 -8.18 -21.18 2.06
N GLY A 25 -7.59 -22.37 1.92
CA GLY A 25 -8.05 -23.37 0.96
C GLY A 25 -9.51 -23.78 1.20
N PRO A 26 -10.20 -24.31 0.17
CA PRO A 26 -11.54 -24.85 0.34
C PRO A 26 -11.56 -26.05 1.30
N ASN A 27 -12.71 -26.30 1.93
CA ASN A 27 -12.93 -27.49 2.76
C ASN A 27 -13.29 -28.72 1.91
N ASP A 28 -12.50 -28.97 0.87
CA ASP A 28 -12.70 -30.07 -0.07
C ASP A 28 -11.78 -31.25 0.27
N PRO A 29 -12.19 -32.52 0.02
CA PRO A 29 -11.40 -33.70 0.40
C PRO A 29 -10.00 -33.79 -0.26
N ARG A 30 -9.81 -33.13 -1.42
CA ARG A 30 -8.57 -33.17 -2.22
C ARG A 30 -7.85 -31.81 -2.24
N VAL A 31 -8.13 -30.92 -1.28
CA VAL A 31 -7.57 -29.55 -1.28
C VAL A 31 -6.04 -29.50 -1.33
N ASP A 32 -5.37 -30.53 -0.79
CA ASP A 32 -3.90 -30.63 -0.79
C ASP A 32 -3.32 -30.82 -2.21
N GLU A 33 -4.13 -31.22 -3.19
CA GLU A 33 -3.75 -31.36 -4.59
C GLU A 33 -4.03 -30.10 -5.41
N TYR A 34 -4.74 -29.11 -4.84
CA TYR A 34 -5.23 -27.96 -5.60
C TYR A 34 -4.14 -26.91 -5.78
N THR A 35 -4.05 -26.37 -6.99
CA THR A 35 -3.30 -25.15 -7.29
C THR A 35 -4.25 -23.96 -7.27
N TYR A 36 -3.71 -22.74 -7.29
CA TYR A 36 -4.52 -21.53 -7.27
C TYR A 36 -4.15 -20.62 -8.43
N ASN A 37 -5.14 -20.22 -9.22
CA ASN A 37 -5.01 -19.25 -10.28
C ASN A 37 -5.31 -17.84 -9.71
N ILE A 38 -4.35 -16.93 -9.85
CA ILE A 38 -4.43 -15.55 -9.39
C ILE A 38 -4.45 -14.64 -10.61
N THR A 39 -5.53 -13.87 -10.75
CA THR A 39 -5.65 -12.84 -11.78
C THR A 39 -5.61 -11.46 -11.12
N VAL A 40 -4.82 -10.57 -11.70
CA VAL A 40 -4.62 -9.21 -11.21
C VAL A 40 -5.06 -8.24 -12.28
N THR A 41 -5.97 -7.34 -11.92
CA THR A 41 -6.43 -6.26 -12.79
C THR A 41 -6.24 -4.92 -12.12
N SER A 42 -6.00 -3.88 -12.92
CA SER A 42 -6.10 -2.50 -12.43
C SER A 42 -7.54 -2.22 -12.01
N TYR A 43 -7.75 -1.20 -11.19
CA TYR A 43 -9.11 -0.78 -10.83
C TYR A 43 -9.94 -0.29 -12.02
N THR A 44 -9.30 0.05 -13.15
CA THR A 44 -9.96 0.40 -14.42
C THR A 44 -10.32 -0.82 -15.28
N GLY A 45 -9.98 -2.03 -14.83
CA GLY A 45 -10.30 -3.29 -15.51
C GLY A 45 -9.22 -3.79 -16.47
N SER A 46 -8.08 -3.11 -16.59
CA SER A 46 -6.96 -3.58 -17.41
C SER A 46 -6.31 -4.81 -16.78
N SER A 47 -6.06 -5.84 -17.59
CA SER A 47 -5.33 -7.02 -17.15
C SER A 47 -3.86 -6.68 -16.89
N ILE A 48 -3.37 -6.99 -15.69
CA ILE A 48 -1.97 -6.81 -15.29
C ILE A 48 -1.20 -8.13 -15.45
N GLY A 49 -1.79 -9.22 -14.98
CA GLY A 49 -1.15 -10.53 -15.04
C GLY A 49 -1.99 -11.66 -14.47
N THR A 50 -1.60 -12.88 -14.84
CA THR A 50 -2.17 -14.12 -14.35
C THR A 50 -1.04 -15.00 -13.84
N TYR A 51 -1.22 -15.59 -12.67
CA TYR A 51 -0.22 -16.38 -11.97
C TYR A 51 -0.84 -17.68 -11.45
N CYS A 52 -0.01 -18.69 -11.23
CA CYS A 52 -0.44 -19.93 -10.60
C CYS A 52 0.52 -20.30 -9.47
N THR A 53 -0.01 -20.76 -8.35
CA THR A 53 0.80 -21.33 -7.26
C THR A 53 0.98 -22.84 -7.42
N GLY A 54 1.91 -23.41 -6.66
CA GLY A 54 1.92 -24.85 -6.40
C GLY A 54 0.83 -25.27 -5.40
N PRO A 55 0.64 -26.59 -5.21
CA PRO A 55 -0.23 -27.11 -4.17
C PRO A 55 0.23 -26.72 -2.77
N GLY A 56 -0.71 -26.56 -1.83
CA GLY A 56 -0.44 -26.17 -0.44
C GLY A 56 0.09 -24.74 -0.25
N GLN A 57 0.13 -23.92 -1.31
CA GLN A 57 0.51 -22.50 -1.23
C GLN A 57 -0.72 -21.62 -1.13
N TYR A 58 -0.87 -20.94 0.02
CA TYR A 58 -2.03 -20.09 0.33
C TYR A 58 -1.68 -18.60 0.47
N VAL A 59 -0.47 -18.24 0.06
CA VAL A 59 0.06 -16.86 0.07
C VAL A 59 0.75 -16.62 -1.26
N PHE A 60 0.53 -15.46 -1.85
CA PHE A 60 1.17 -15.06 -3.08
C PHE A 60 1.48 -13.57 -3.09
N GLN A 61 2.69 -13.20 -3.53
CA GLN A 61 3.10 -11.81 -3.71
C GLN A 61 3.12 -11.47 -5.20
N VAL A 62 2.32 -10.49 -5.57
CA VAL A 62 2.31 -9.91 -6.92
C VAL A 62 3.33 -8.78 -6.94
N HIS A 63 4.27 -8.83 -7.89
CA HIS A 63 5.31 -7.83 -8.09
C HIS A 63 5.11 -7.04 -9.39
N GLY A 64 5.84 -5.93 -9.55
CA GLY A 64 5.82 -5.11 -10.76
C GLY A 64 4.57 -4.24 -10.87
N LEU A 65 3.96 -3.90 -9.74
CA LEU A 65 2.84 -2.98 -9.66
C LEU A 65 3.36 -1.53 -9.60
N GLU A 66 2.51 -0.58 -9.94
CA GLU A 66 2.85 0.84 -9.90
C GLU A 66 2.49 1.45 -8.53
N PRO A 67 3.26 2.42 -8.03
CA PRO A 67 3.01 3.08 -6.74
C PRO A 67 1.66 3.80 -6.64
N GLY A 68 1.04 3.67 -5.46
CA GLY A 68 -0.27 4.24 -5.09
C GLY A 68 -1.43 3.97 -6.04
N LEU A 69 -1.36 2.89 -6.82
CA LEU A 69 -2.45 2.42 -7.66
C LEU A 69 -3.24 1.32 -6.99
N ARG A 70 -4.54 1.28 -7.30
CA ARG A 70 -5.48 0.28 -6.82
C ARG A 70 -5.60 -0.88 -7.81
N TYR A 71 -5.56 -2.08 -7.26
CA TYR A 71 -5.65 -3.35 -7.97
C TYR A 71 -6.77 -4.23 -7.39
N SER A 72 -7.31 -5.07 -8.25
CA SER A 72 -8.23 -6.15 -7.89
C SER A 72 -7.48 -7.48 -8.06
N LEU A 73 -7.46 -8.29 -7.00
CA LEU A 73 -6.79 -9.60 -6.97
C LEU A 73 -7.85 -10.67 -6.81
N THR A 74 -7.95 -11.56 -7.80
CA THR A 74 -8.94 -12.62 -7.85
C THR A 74 -8.26 -13.98 -7.81
N VAL A 75 -8.69 -14.85 -6.91
CA VAL A 75 -8.16 -16.20 -6.71
C VAL A 75 -9.24 -17.24 -6.99
N MET A 76 -8.88 -18.28 -7.75
CA MET A 76 -9.70 -19.46 -8.03
C MET A 76 -8.90 -20.71 -7.68
N ALA A 77 -9.53 -21.69 -7.03
CA ALA A 77 -8.93 -23.00 -6.84
C ALA A 77 -8.98 -23.79 -8.15
N VAL A 78 -7.93 -24.56 -8.42
CA VAL A 78 -7.80 -25.38 -9.64
C VAL A 78 -7.50 -26.81 -9.22
N THR A 79 -8.36 -27.74 -9.62
CA THR A 79 -8.13 -29.18 -9.37
C THR A 79 -7.03 -29.72 -10.30
N PRO A 80 -6.45 -30.91 -10.01
CA PRO A 80 -5.50 -31.58 -10.92
C PRO A 80 -6.04 -31.83 -12.32
N GLU A 81 -7.37 -31.96 -12.44
CA GLU A 81 -8.08 -32.14 -13.71
C GLU A 81 -8.36 -30.81 -14.45
N GLY A 82 -7.94 -29.68 -13.89
CA GLY A 82 -8.06 -28.35 -14.49
C GLY A 82 -9.42 -27.68 -14.30
N THR A 83 -10.29 -28.20 -13.42
CA THR A 83 -11.57 -27.56 -13.11
C THR A 83 -11.38 -26.42 -12.12
N LEU A 84 -12.17 -25.36 -12.28
CA LEU A 84 -12.03 -24.09 -11.57
C LEU A 84 -13.18 -23.88 -10.58
N SER A 85 -12.87 -23.34 -9.40
CA SER A 85 -13.89 -22.88 -8.46
C SER A 85 -14.53 -21.57 -8.92
N ASP A 86 -15.59 -21.14 -8.25
CA ASP A 86 -16.01 -19.74 -8.32
C ASP A 86 -14.87 -18.80 -7.88
N PRO A 87 -14.79 -17.58 -8.44
CA PRO A 87 -13.76 -16.61 -8.09
C PRO A 87 -14.01 -15.96 -6.72
N LYS A 88 -12.92 -15.73 -5.98
CA LYS A 88 -12.91 -14.85 -4.83
C LYS A 88 -12.03 -13.64 -5.12
N THR A 89 -12.55 -12.43 -4.88
CA THR A 89 -11.84 -11.18 -5.21
C THR A 89 -11.61 -10.33 -3.95
N THR A 90 -10.45 -9.70 -3.87
CA THR A 90 -10.11 -8.66 -2.89
C THR A 90 -9.45 -7.47 -3.58
N GLY A 91 -9.44 -6.31 -2.93
CA GLY A 91 -8.84 -5.09 -3.47
C GLY A 91 -7.65 -4.63 -2.65
N GLY A 92 -6.63 -4.08 -3.31
CA GLY A 92 -5.53 -3.43 -2.61
C GLY A 92 -4.90 -2.28 -3.38
N THR A 93 -4.38 -1.31 -2.63
CA THR A 93 -3.63 -0.17 -3.16
C THR A 93 -2.18 -0.36 -2.73
N THR A 94 -1.24 -0.23 -3.66
CA THR A 94 0.20 -0.19 -3.35
C THR A 94 0.51 1.05 -2.48
N ASN A 95 1.64 1.02 -1.80
CA ASN A 95 2.08 2.22 -1.07
C ASN A 95 2.49 3.29 -2.10
N PRO A 96 2.26 4.58 -1.83
CA PRO A 96 2.85 5.64 -2.63
C PRO A 96 4.38 5.64 -2.43
N SER A 97 5.11 6.10 -3.42
CA SER A 97 6.55 6.31 -3.28
C SER A 97 6.83 7.34 -2.18
N PRO A 98 7.96 7.20 -1.45
CA PRO A 98 8.31 8.16 -0.41
C PRO A 98 8.68 9.52 -1.01
N ILE A 99 8.45 10.58 -0.24
CA ILE A 99 9.00 11.90 -0.54
C ILE A 99 10.53 11.85 -0.50
N THR A 100 11.17 12.78 -1.20
CA THR A 100 12.64 12.93 -1.16
C THR A 100 13.03 14.35 -0.82
N SER A 101 14.32 14.58 -0.54
CA SER A 101 14.87 15.92 -0.33
C SER A 101 14.18 16.75 0.76
N LEU A 102 13.70 16.11 1.83
CA LEU A 102 13.10 16.82 2.97
C LEU A 102 14.12 17.79 3.57
N SER A 103 13.79 19.09 3.59
CA SER A 103 14.70 20.12 4.07
C SER A 103 13.97 21.23 4.84
N VAL A 104 14.70 21.93 5.70
CA VAL A 104 14.20 23.11 6.42
C VAL A 104 14.59 24.36 5.63
N VAL A 105 13.62 25.10 5.12
CA VAL A 105 13.83 26.29 4.29
C VAL A 105 13.72 27.60 5.06
N ASN A 106 13.03 27.61 6.20
CA ASN A 106 12.93 28.79 7.08
C ASN A 106 12.84 28.38 8.55
N ARG A 107 13.40 29.21 9.44
CA ARG A 107 13.49 28.98 10.89
C ARG A 107 13.21 30.26 11.64
N THR A 108 12.29 30.21 12.58
CA THR A 108 12.07 31.27 13.57
C THR A 108 12.30 30.72 14.98
N THR A 109 12.04 31.53 16.01
CA THR A 109 12.08 31.09 17.40
C THR A 109 11.01 30.04 17.71
N GLU A 110 9.88 30.06 16.98
CA GLU A 110 8.70 29.24 17.31
C GLU A 110 8.10 28.48 16.12
N SER A 111 8.78 28.50 14.97
CA SER A 111 8.32 27.80 13.77
C SER A 111 9.44 27.31 12.87
N LEU A 112 9.15 26.25 12.12
CA LEU A 112 10.00 25.70 11.07
C LEU A 112 9.16 25.55 9.80
N THR A 113 9.66 26.08 8.69
CA THR A 113 9.11 25.79 7.36
C THR A 113 9.95 24.69 6.73
N ILE A 114 9.31 23.59 6.37
CA ILE A 114 9.91 22.45 5.67
C ILE A 114 9.39 22.36 4.25
N ASN A 115 10.20 21.83 3.35
CA ASN A 115 9.79 21.44 2.02
C ASN A 115 10.32 20.05 1.67
N TRP A 116 9.75 19.44 0.65
CA TRP A 116 10.18 18.15 0.12
C TRP A 116 9.96 18.09 -1.39
N THR A 117 10.55 17.10 -2.04
CA THR A 117 10.25 16.75 -3.42
C THR A 117 9.16 15.69 -3.44
N VAL A 118 8.05 16.01 -4.10
CA VAL A 118 6.91 15.10 -4.31
C VAL A 118 7.32 13.91 -5.19
N PRO A 119 6.82 12.69 -4.94
CA PRO A 119 7.12 11.53 -5.77
C PRO A 119 6.53 11.67 -7.18
N ASN A 120 7.09 10.94 -8.14
CA ASN A 120 6.61 10.93 -9.53
C ASN A 120 5.65 9.76 -9.79
N ASP A 121 4.65 9.64 -8.92
CA ASP A 121 3.67 8.55 -8.98
C ASP A 121 2.52 8.88 -9.93
N PRO A 122 1.84 7.87 -10.52
CA PRO A 122 0.77 8.10 -11.49
C PRO A 122 -0.40 8.96 -10.95
N ARG A 123 -0.67 8.89 -9.64
CA ARG A 123 -1.77 9.59 -8.97
C ARG A 123 -1.30 10.72 -8.05
N ILE A 124 -0.11 11.26 -8.28
CA ILE A 124 0.49 12.28 -7.41
C ILE A 124 -0.43 13.49 -7.17
N SER A 125 -1.27 13.85 -8.14
CA SER A 125 -2.21 14.97 -8.03
C SER A 125 -3.31 14.75 -6.96
N GLU A 126 -3.45 13.53 -6.45
CA GLU A 126 -4.44 13.16 -5.44
C GLU A 126 -3.83 12.98 -4.04
N TYR A 127 -2.50 13.07 -3.91
CA TYR A 127 -1.81 12.77 -2.65
C TYR A 127 -1.85 13.95 -1.69
N ILE A 128 -2.03 13.62 -0.42
CA ILE A 128 -1.76 14.52 0.71
C ILE A 128 -0.50 14.04 1.45
N TYR A 129 0.04 14.87 2.32
CA TYR A 129 1.22 14.52 3.11
C TYR A 129 0.93 14.60 4.59
N ASN A 130 1.27 13.52 5.31
CA ASN A 130 1.23 13.46 6.76
C ASN A 130 2.57 13.91 7.33
N ILE A 131 2.56 15.00 8.11
CA ILE A 131 3.72 15.51 8.82
C ILE A 131 3.61 15.10 10.28
N THR A 132 4.61 14.41 10.82
CA THR A 132 4.73 14.21 12.26
C THR A 132 5.88 15.02 12.81
N VAL A 133 5.65 15.62 13.98
CA VAL A 133 6.65 16.43 14.68
C VAL A 133 6.86 15.81 16.05
N ALA A 134 8.09 15.39 16.31
CA ALA A 134 8.52 14.88 17.59
C ALA A 134 9.67 15.73 18.14
N ASN A 135 9.84 15.75 19.46
CA ASN A 135 11.05 16.30 20.05
C ASN A 135 12.26 15.37 19.79
N TYR A 136 13.46 15.80 20.20
CA TYR A 136 14.68 15.00 20.04
C TYR A 136 14.68 13.67 20.82
N THR A 137 13.78 13.47 21.80
CA THR A 137 13.63 12.21 22.53
C THR A 137 12.60 11.28 21.90
N GLY A 138 11.96 11.68 20.79
CA GLY A 138 10.91 10.92 20.11
C GLY A 138 9.51 11.09 20.69
N PHE A 139 9.29 12.03 21.62
CA PHE A 139 7.95 12.36 22.09
C PHE A 139 7.18 13.10 21.00
N LEU A 140 6.03 12.55 20.61
CA LEU A 140 5.16 13.13 19.59
C LEU A 140 4.53 14.42 20.10
N ILE A 141 4.76 15.51 19.37
CA ILE A 141 4.22 16.85 19.65
C ILE A 141 2.94 17.06 18.84
N GLY A 142 2.93 16.63 17.58
CA GLY A 142 1.79 16.83 16.70
C GLY A 142 1.84 16.04 15.41
N THR A 143 0.67 15.94 14.78
CA THR A 143 0.49 15.37 13.44
C THR A 143 -0.37 16.32 12.63
N TYR A 144 0.05 16.56 11.40
CA TYR A 144 -0.58 17.51 10.48
C TYR A 144 -0.77 16.85 9.12
N CYS A 145 -1.74 17.34 8.36
CA CYS A 145 -2.00 16.90 6.99
C CYS A 145 -2.04 18.13 6.08
N THR A 146 -1.44 18.01 4.89
CA THR A 146 -1.52 19.06 3.87
C THR A 146 -2.81 18.98 3.04
N GLY A 147 -3.01 20.00 2.19
CA GLY A 147 -3.86 19.84 1.01
C GLY A 147 -3.19 18.97 -0.07
N PRO A 148 -3.90 18.65 -1.16
CA PRO A 148 -3.35 17.90 -2.27
C PRO A 148 -2.18 18.64 -2.95
N VAL A 149 -1.15 17.91 -3.37
CA VAL A 149 -0.03 18.43 -4.17
C VAL A 149 0.80 19.53 -3.49
N GLU A 150 0.70 19.67 -2.17
CA GLU A 150 1.55 20.58 -1.40
C GLU A 150 2.95 19.97 -1.21
N ASP A 151 4.00 20.77 -1.38
CA ASP A 151 5.40 20.37 -1.22
C ASP A 151 6.12 21.15 -0.12
N VAL A 152 5.38 21.97 0.62
CA VAL A 152 5.87 22.83 1.70
C VAL A 152 4.88 22.86 2.87
N PHE A 153 5.39 22.91 4.09
CA PHE A 153 4.56 23.06 5.29
C PHE A 153 5.26 23.86 6.37
N GLN A 154 4.52 24.72 7.07
CA GLN A 154 5.04 25.45 8.23
C GLN A 154 4.49 24.87 9.54
N VAL A 155 5.41 24.36 10.36
CA VAL A 155 5.11 23.92 11.72
C VAL A 155 5.21 25.12 12.65
N HIS A 156 4.16 25.35 13.45
CA HIS A 156 4.06 26.43 14.42
C HIS A 156 4.05 25.92 15.86
N GLY A 157 4.28 26.81 16.83
CA GLY A 157 4.15 26.51 18.26
C GLY A 157 5.32 25.71 18.84
N LEU A 158 6.51 25.87 18.26
CA LEU A 158 7.72 25.22 18.73
C LEU A 158 8.36 26.03 19.88
N GLU A 159 8.94 25.35 20.84
CA GLU A 159 9.75 25.98 21.88
C GLU A 159 11.14 26.40 21.36
N PRO A 160 11.61 27.61 21.69
CA PRO A 160 12.92 28.12 21.26
C PRO A 160 14.10 27.26 21.71
N GLY A 161 15.10 27.12 20.84
CA GLY A 161 16.38 26.46 21.17
C GLY A 161 16.33 24.93 21.24
N LEU A 162 15.18 24.31 21.00
CA LEU A 162 15.02 22.86 21.00
C LEU A 162 15.24 22.23 19.62
N ARG A 163 15.54 20.93 19.64
CA ARG A 163 15.67 20.09 18.44
C ARG A 163 14.40 19.25 18.26
N TYR A 164 13.97 19.15 17.00
CA TYR A 164 12.79 18.41 16.58
C TYR A 164 13.13 17.42 15.48
N ASN A 165 12.45 16.28 15.48
CA ASN A 165 12.43 15.33 14.38
C ASN A 165 11.12 15.51 13.61
N LEU A 166 11.22 15.82 12.33
CA LEU A 166 10.07 15.92 11.43
C LEU A 166 10.10 14.74 10.46
N THR A 167 8.97 14.07 10.31
CA THR A 167 8.77 13.09 9.24
C THR A 167 7.64 13.56 8.33
N VAL A 168 7.76 13.25 7.05
CA VAL A 168 6.73 13.54 6.04
C VAL A 168 6.48 12.25 5.27
N MET A 169 5.22 11.81 5.21
CA MET A 169 4.82 10.60 4.49
C MET A 169 3.75 10.96 3.46
N ALA A 170 3.87 10.43 2.24
CA ALA A 170 2.83 10.56 1.23
C ALA A 170 1.65 9.66 1.58
N VAL A 171 0.43 10.12 1.29
CA VAL A 171 -0.80 9.40 1.58
C VAL A 171 -1.67 9.35 0.33
N THR A 172 -2.07 8.15 -0.08
CA THR A 172 -3.05 7.97 -1.17
C THR A 172 -4.47 8.31 -0.71
N PRO A 173 -5.43 8.53 -1.63
CA PRO A 173 -6.84 8.70 -1.29
C PRO A 173 -7.44 7.50 -0.53
N GLU A 174 -6.88 6.30 -0.73
CA GLU A 174 -7.28 5.08 -0.03
C GLU A 174 -6.62 4.94 1.36
N GLY A 175 -5.82 5.93 1.78
CA GLY A 175 -5.18 5.98 3.10
C GLY A 175 -3.93 5.12 3.24
N THR A 176 -3.33 4.67 2.13
CA THR A 176 -2.02 3.99 2.20
C THR A 176 -0.91 5.02 2.35
N LEU A 177 0.05 4.73 3.22
CA LEU A 177 1.20 5.59 3.54
C LEU A 177 2.43 5.10 2.79
N SER A 178 3.32 6.02 2.42
CA SER A 178 4.65 5.65 1.89
C SER A 178 5.44 4.85 2.92
N ASP A 179 6.39 4.03 2.47
CA ASP A 179 7.30 3.30 3.35
C ASP A 179 8.30 4.21 4.09
#